data_AF-A0A351IR65-F1
#
_entry.id   AF-A0A351IR65-F1
#
_cell.length_a   1.000
_cell.length_b   1.000
_cell.length_c   1.000
_cell.angle_alpha   90.00
_cell.angle_beta   90.00
_cell.angle_gamma   90.00
#
_symmetry.space_group_name_H-M   'P 1'
#
loop_
_entity.id
_entity.type
_entity.pdbx_description
1 polymer ?
#
loop_
_entity_poly.entity_id
_entity_poly.type
_entity_poly.pdbx_seq_one_letter_code
_entity_poly.pdbx_strand_id
1 'polypeptide(L)'
;MPAISWADEGVYLDQKTIERGYPATSDDGIITMAIPPNALKKPTTISITPAPDAIVPKEITPLTQAYDISLMRDTQPVILASSIPLIVSIPKISQQSGIFLWNEPTQEWLKLTTFKRSSTALKTHIDFSVLRVAVFSAKTTSLPARIALPKINTETIVSSTGAEISHTVSATSLDSEIFFSDDRLFSVTIAPDALLEPATLTITNKENIYGPPAYRVFSSPIYEFDIKTQSGSHIILSRPLMLTFYGIKKTATQKRINFLNQTTPAWEPLPTTRDISTNSLTAPINLPYAKIALFESTVLHEGQASWFSDALTKKARYGAASNDYPMGTKLIVTNTENNKNVDVTVVSTGPFVEGRIIDLTKSAFSKLANPGVGIISITVSKKE
;
A
#
# COMPACT_ATOMS: atom_id res chain seq x y z
N MET A 1 24.36 5.33 32.04
CA MET A 1 23.38 6.01 31.16
C MET A 1 24.15 6.54 29.97
N PRO A 2 23.82 6.21 28.71
CA PRO A 2 24.40 6.89 27.57
C PRO A 2 23.63 8.18 27.28
N ALA A 3 24.36 9.21 26.89
CA ALA A 3 23.92 10.57 26.65
C ALA A 3 22.96 10.65 25.45
N ILE A 4 21.90 11.44 25.60
CA ILE A 4 20.95 11.79 24.55
C ILE A 4 21.39 13.15 24.01
N SER A 5 21.84 13.21 22.75
CA SER A 5 22.07 14.49 22.05
C SER A 5 20.75 14.95 21.44
N TRP A 6 20.28 16.11 21.88
CA TRP A 6 19.06 16.74 21.40
C TRP A 6 19.43 17.89 20.45
N ALA A 7 19.30 17.65 19.15
CA ALA A 7 19.10 18.66 18.12
C ALA A 7 18.69 17.92 16.82
N ASP A 8 17.47 18.16 16.35
CA ASP A 8 16.93 17.86 15.00
C ASP A 8 16.96 16.42 14.43
N GLU A 9 17.65 15.46 15.07
CA GLU A 9 17.84 14.11 14.52
C GLU A 9 16.87 13.05 15.05
N GLY A 10 15.98 13.38 15.99
CA GLY A 10 15.06 12.40 16.61
C GLY A 10 15.73 11.49 17.66
N VAL A 11 14.98 10.55 18.21
CA VAL A 11 15.41 9.61 19.25
C VAL A 11 15.91 8.31 18.64
N TYR A 12 17.20 8.01 18.82
CA TYR A 12 17.78 6.73 18.41
C TYR A 12 17.39 5.59 19.36
N LEU A 13 16.73 4.56 18.82
CA LEU A 13 16.36 3.35 19.55
C LEU A 13 17.36 2.24 19.23
N ASP A 14 18.16 1.87 20.22
CA ASP A 14 19.04 0.70 20.13
C ASP A 14 18.25 -0.62 20.19
N GLN A 15 18.93 -1.74 19.89
CA GLN A 15 18.32 -3.06 19.84
C GLN A 15 17.62 -3.44 21.15
N LYS A 16 18.27 -3.19 22.30
CA LYS A 16 17.70 -3.47 23.62
C LYS A 16 16.45 -2.66 23.89
N THR A 17 16.40 -1.41 23.41
CA THR A 17 15.26 -0.51 23.57
C THR A 17 14.07 -0.96 22.73
N ILE A 18 14.34 -1.44 21.52
CA ILE A 18 13.31 -1.99 20.65
C ILE A 18 12.72 -3.30 21.20
N GLU A 19 13.57 -4.18 21.73
CA GLU A 19 13.15 -5.47 22.31
C GLU A 19 12.27 -5.30 23.56
N ARG A 20 12.51 -4.25 24.37
CA ARG A 20 11.65 -3.92 25.53
C ARG A 20 10.42 -3.09 25.16
N GLY A 21 10.38 -2.50 23.97
CA GLY A 21 9.41 -1.49 23.57
C GLY A 21 9.74 -0.08 24.09
N TYR A 22 9.18 0.95 23.45
CA TYR A 22 9.52 2.34 23.78
C TYR A 22 8.37 3.31 23.47
N PRO A 23 7.93 4.14 24.44
CA PRO A 23 6.95 5.18 24.17
C PRO A 23 7.65 6.46 23.68
N ALA A 24 7.87 6.58 22.38
CA ALA A 24 8.41 7.80 21.78
C ALA A 24 7.35 8.91 21.88
N THR A 25 7.65 10.01 22.56
CA THR A 25 6.71 11.09 22.82
C THR A 25 7.28 12.41 22.30
N SER A 26 6.45 13.27 21.71
CA SER A 26 6.84 14.62 21.30
C SER A 26 7.26 15.46 22.50
N ASP A 27 8.08 16.48 22.28
CA ASP A 27 8.60 17.34 23.34
C ASP A 27 7.51 18.04 24.16
N ASP A 28 6.36 18.33 23.53
CA ASP A 28 5.18 18.93 24.17
C ASP A 28 4.24 17.91 24.83
N GLY A 29 4.53 16.61 24.75
CA GLY A 29 3.71 15.54 25.34
C GLY A 29 2.38 15.26 24.64
N ILE A 30 2.12 15.87 23.48
CA ILE A 30 0.84 15.73 22.77
C ILE A 30 0.76 14.42 22.00
N ILE A 31 1.83 14.02 21.31
CA ILE A 31 1.89 12.80 20.51
C ILE A 31 2.75 11.76 21.21
N THR A 32 2.22 10.55 21.40
CA THR A 32 3.01 9.39 21.80
C THR A 32 2.84 8.27 20.79
N MET A 33 3.94 7.86 20.16
CA MET A 33 4.03 6.61 19.44
C MET A 33 4.52 5.50 20.39
N ALA A 34 3.62 4.59 20.75
CA ALA A 34 3.92 3.52 21.69
C ALA A 34 4.48 2.29 20.96
N ILE A 35 5.79 2.26 20.71
CA ILE A 35 6.49 1.17 20.02
C ILE A 35 6.37 -0.13 20.85
N PRO A 36 5.61 -1.14 20.38
CA PRO A 36 5.55 -2.43 21.05
C PRO A 36 6.90 -3.16 21.00
N PRO A 37 7.17 -4.07 21.95
CA PRO A 37 8.29 -5.01 21.85
C PRO A 37 8.34 -5.68 20.47
N ASN A 38 9.50 -5.67 19.82
CA ASN A 38 9.76 -6.29 18.51
C ASN A 38 8.97 -5.74 17.32
N ALA A 39 8.27 -4.59 17.45
CA ALA A 39 7.61 -3.94 16.31
C ALA A 39 8.61 -3.39 15.27
N LEU A 40 9.84 -3.15 15.71
CA LEU A 40 10.99 -2.83 14.87
C LEU A 40 11.99 -3.99 14.95
N LYS A 41 12.63 -4.35 13.83
CA LYS A 41 13.57 -5.51 13.78
C LYS A 41 15.03 -5.13 14.02
N LYS A 42 15.40 -3.87 13.81
CA LYS A 42 16.77 -3.36 13.96
C LYS A 42 16.73 -1.93 14.48
N PRO A 43 17.85 -1.38 14.99
CA PRO A 43 17.94 -0.01 15.46
C PRO A 43 17.34 1.01 14.49
N THR A 44 16.64 1.99 15.04
CA THR A 44 15.78 2.91 14.29
C THR A 44 15.73 4.25 15.02
N THR A 45 15.81 5.35 14.28
CA THR A 45 15.64 6.69 14.80
C THR A 45 14.21 7.15 14.61
N ILE A 46 13.58 7.67 15.66
CA ILE A 46 12.21 8.17 15.64
C ILE A 46 12.20 9.67 15.84
N SER A 47 11.63 10.43 14.91
CA SER A 47 11.39 11.86 15.08
C SER A 47 9.89 12.16 15.15
N ILE A 48 9.50 13.03 16.07
CA ILE A 48 8.13 13.53 16.23
C ILE A 48 8.24 15.04 16.43
N THR A 49 7.94 15.81 15.39
CA THR A 49 8.19 17.26 15.34
C THR A 49 6.93 18.03 14.98
N PRO A 50 6.67 19.20 15.58
CA PRO A 50 5.61 20.09 15.14
C PRO A 50 5.75 20.49 13.66
N ALA A 51 4.63 20.52 12.93
CA ALA A 51 4.53 20.96 11.54
C ALA A 51 3.70 22.25 11.45
N PRO A 52 4.29 23.43 11.77
CA PRO A 52 3.56 24.71 11.82
C PRO A 52 3.11 25.22 10.45
N ASP A 53 3.68 24.68 9.37
CA ASP A 53 3.34 24.94 7.97
C ASP A 53 2.04 24.26 7.53
N ALA A 54 1.49 23.34 8.34
CA ALA A 54 0.32 22.58 7.98
C ALA A 54 -0.94 23.45 7.87
N ILE A 55 -1.59 23.40 6.71
CA ILE A 55 -2.78 24.19 6.42
C ILE A 55 -4.01 23.53 7.07
N VAL A 56 -4.72 24.30 7.90
CA VAL A 56 -5.94 23.86 8.59
C VAL A 56 -7.18 24.46 7.91
N PRO A 57 -8.15 23.63 7.46
CA PRO A 57 -9.42 24.09 6.90
C PRO A 57 -10.26 24.91 7.88
N LYS A 58 -10.97 25.94 7.40
CA LYS A 58 -11.73 26.88 8.26
C LYS A 58 -12.98 26.27 8.88
N GLU A 59 -13.50 25.22 8.26
CA GLU A 59 -14.78 24.58 8.59
C GLU A 59 -14.66 23.61 9.78
N ILE A 60 -13.43 23.30 10.21
CA ILE A 60 -13.16 22.37 11.29
C ILE A 60 -12.25 22.99 12.36
N THR A 61 -12.40 22.58 13.62
CA THR A 61 -11.62 23.14 14.72
C THR A 61 -10.43 22.23 15.05
N PRO A 62 -9.17 22.68 14.88
CA PRO A 62 -8.00 21.93 15.32
C PRO A 62 -7.98 21.82 16.85
N LEU A 63 -7.70 20.62 17.35
CA LEU A 63 -7.46 20.36 18.77
C LEU A 63 -5.98 20.28 19.10
N THR A 64 -5.15 20.06 18.08
CA THR A 64 -3.69 20.02 18.16
C THR A 64 -3.12 20.80 16.97
N GLN A 65 -1.85 21.19 17.06
CA GLN A 65 -1.07 21.46 15.85
C GLN A 65 -0.87 20.16 15.05
N ALA A 66 -0.35 20.29 13.83
CA ALA A 66 0.09 19.13 13.07
C ALA A 66 1.47 18.68 13.53
N TYR A 67 1.78 17.40 13.32
CA TYR A 67 3.08 16.80 13.62
C TYR A 67 3.57 15.96 12.45
N ASP A 68 4.84 16.13 12.12
CA ASP A 68 5.60 15.21 11.28
C ASP A 68 6.22 14.13 12.14
N ILE A 69 6.02 12.90 11.72
CA ILE A 69 6.50 11.71 12.39
C ILE A 69 7.31 10.90 11.39
N SER A 70 8.53 10.54 11.76
CA SER A 70 9.37 9.67 10.94
C SER A 70 10.07 8.59 11.78
N LEU A 71 10.22 7.42 11.17
CA LEU A 71 10.99 6.29 11.68
C LEU A 71 11.99 5.92 10.58
N MET A 72 13.25 6.25 10.82
CA MET A 72 14.32 6.17 9.84
C MET A 72 15.41 5.21 10.28
N ARG A 73 16.04 4.53 9.30
CA ARG A 73 17.27 3.77 9.46
C ARG A 73 18.16 4.07 8.27
N ASP A 74 19.39 4.49 8.54
CA ASP A 74 20.36 4.84 7.49
C ASP A 74 19.75 5.81 6.46
N THR A 75 19.03 6.84 6.94
CA THR A 75 18.30 7.85 6.13
C THR A 75 17.13 7.31 5.29
N GLN A 76 16.71 6.07 5.49
CA GLN A 76 15.59 5.45 4.78
C GLN A 76 14.42 5.14 5.73
N PRO A 77 13.17 5.34 5.30
CA PRO A 77 11.99 4.94 6.06
C PRO A 77 12.03 3.45 6.41
N VAL A 78 11.77 3.11 7.66
CA VAL A 78 11.74 1.70 8.08
C VAL A 78 10.44 1.01 7.67
N ILE A 79 10.52 -0.28 7.41
CA ILE A 79 9.33 -1.13 7.29
C ILE A 79 8.95 -1.60 8.69
N LEU A 80 7.73 -1.29 9.11
CA LEU A 80 7.20 -1.72 10.40
C LEU A 80 6.90 -3.23 10.34
N ALA A 81 7.24 -3.99 11.38
CA ALA A 81 6.89 -5.41 11.44
C ALA A 81 5.43 -5.63 11.86
N SER A 82 4.81 -4.63 12.47
CA SER A 82 3.43 -4.63 12.93
C SER A 82 2.91 -3.19 13.09
N SER A 83 1.59 -3.05 13.16
CA SER A 83 0.93 -1.77 13.44
C SER A 83 1.38 -1.18 14.76
N ILE A 84 1.72 0.11 14.76
CA ILE A 84 2.16 0.82 15.96
C ILE A 84 1.03 1.70 16.49
N PRO A 85 0.68 1.62 17.79
CA PRO A 85 -0.26 2.54 18.40
C PRO A 85 0.25 3.98 18.41
N LEU A 86 -0.56 4.88 17.89
CA LEU A 86 -0.40 6.33 18.02
C LEU A 86 -1.45 6.85 19.00
N ILE A 87 -0.99 7.52 20.05
CA ILE A 87 -1.82 8.12 21.09
C ILE A 87 -1.67 9.63 20.98
N VAL A 88 -2.79 10.34 20.98
CA VAL A 88 -2.80 11.80 20.91
C VAL A 88 -3.57 12.37 22.09
N SER A 89 -2.89 13.19 22.89
CA SER A 89 -3.48 13.97 23.98
C SER A 89 -4.29 15.12 23.39
N ILE A 90 -5.51 15.31 23.89
CA ILE A 90 -6.43 16.35 23.43
C ILE A 90 -7.06 17.08 24.62
N PRO A 91 -7.48 18.35 24.46
CA PRO A 91 -8.28 19.02 25.47
C PRO A 91 -9.59 18.25 25.73
N LYS A 92 -10.13 18.39 26.95
CA LYS A 92 -11.42 17.81 27.30
C LYS A 92 -12.53 18.54 26.52
N ILE A 93 -13.18 17.82 25.62
CA ILE A 93 -14.24 18.34 24.76
C ILE A 93 -15.48 17.43 24.77
N SER A 94 -16.64 18.01 24.47
CA SER A 94 -17.90 17.27 24.30
C SER A 94 -18.17 16.92 22.82
N GLN A 95 -17.55 17.64 21.90
CA GLN A 95 -17.67 17.42 20.46
C GLN A 95 -17.02 16.10 20.02
N GLN A 96 -17.42 15.62 18.84
CA GLN A 96 -16.72 14.50 18.21
C GLN A 96 -15.34 14.95 17.73
N SER A 97 -14.33 14.12 17.98
CA SER A 97 -12.96 14.32 17.52
C SER A 97 -12.41 13.10 16.80
N GLY A 98 -11.42 13.32 15.94
CA GLY A 98 -10.78 12.29 15.14
C GLY A 98 -9.34 12.66 14.83
N ILE A 99 -8.48 11.64 14.70
CA ILE A 99 -7.12 11.80 14.21
C ILE A 99 -7.18 11.77 12.69
N PHE A 100 -6.50 12.72 12.05
CA PHE A 100 -6.42 12.84 10.61
C PHE A 100 -4.97 12.75 10.16
N LEU A 101 -4.78 12.11 9.01
CA LEU A 101 -3.53 11.98 8.29
C LEU A 101 -3.53 12.97 7.12
N TRP A 102 -2.46 13.72 6.94
CA TRP A 102 -2.29 14.59 5.79
C TRP A 102 -1.99 13.79 4.53
N ASN A 103 -2.63 14.16 3.43
CA ASN A 103 -2.43 13.60 2.11
C ASN A 103 -1.85 14.67 1.19
N GLU A 104 -0.53 14.67 0.99
CA GLU A 104 0.16 15.69 0.17
C GLU A 104 -0.37 15.74 -1.27
N PRO A 105 -0.53 14.63 -2.04
CA PRO A 105 -0.85 14.81 -3.45
C PRO A 105 -2.28 15.27 -3.70
N THR A 106 -3.25 14.91 -2.84
CA THR A 106 -4.61 15.48 -2.96
C THR A 106 -4.78 16.76 -2.15
N GLN A 107 -3.80 17.11 -1.31
CA GLN A 107 -3.87 18.22 -0.36
C GLN A 107 -5.11 18.13 0.53
N GLU A 108 -5.31 16.95 1.14
CA GLU A 108 -6.48 16.67 1.98
C GLU A 108 -6.09 16.06 3.33
N TRP A 109 -6.88 16.30 4.36
CA TRP A 109 -6.82 15.56 5.62
C TRP A 109 -7.75 14.34 5.56
N LEU A 110 -7.19 13.14 5.74
CA LEU A 110 -7.93 11.87 5.74
C LEU A 110 -8.16 11.38 7.16
N LYS A 111 -9.41 11.10 7.52
CA LYS A 111 -9.76 10.63 8.86
C LYS A 111 -9.25 9.19 9.06
N LEU A 112 -8.45 8.97 10.10
CA LEU A 112 -8.04 7.64 10.52
C LEU A 112 -9.10 6.99 11.42
N THR A 113 -9.11 5.66 11.45
CA THR A 113 -9.87 4.89 12.45
C THR A 113 -9.40 5.29 13.85
N THR A 114 -10.24 6.04 14.56
CA THR A 114 -9.89 6.66 15.82
C THR A 114 -10.72 6.07 16.95
N PHE A 115 -10.04 5.63 18.00
CA PHE A 115 -10.63 5.11 19.23
C PHE A 115 -10.46 6.12 20.35
N LYS A 116 -11.52 6.36 21.12
CA LYS A 116 -11.42 7.19 22.34
C LYS A 116 -10.74 6.37 23.43
N ARG A 117 -9.55 6.79 23.88
CA ARG A 117 -8.83 6.14 24.97
C ARG A 117 -9.26 6.67 26.34
N SER A 118 -9.51 7.97 26.42
CA SER A 118 -10.06 8.65 27.60
C SER A 118 -10.81 9.92 27.19
N SER A 119 -11.24 10.75 28.15
CA SER A 119 -11.82 12.07 27.87
C SER A 119 -10.81 13.09 27.30
N THR A 120 -9.51 12.79 27.39
CA THR A 120 -8.40 13.67 26.99
C THR A 120 -7.38 12.97 26.10
N ALA A 121 -7.68 11.78 25.57
CA ALA A 121 -6.76 11.05 24.72
C ALA A 121 -7.50 10.23 23.65
N LEU A 122 -6.98 10.30 22.43
CA LEU A 122 -7.37 9.49 21.29
C LEU A 122 -6.28 8.46 20.98
N LYS A 123 -6.66 7.37 20.34
CA LYS A 123 -5.76 6.30 19.90
C LYS A 123 -6.10 5.91 18.46
N THR A 124 -5.08 5.71 17.65
CA THR A 124 -5.18 4.99 16.37
C THR A 124 -4.02 3.99 16.25
N HIS A 125 -4.00 3.22 15.17
CA HIS A 125 -2.86 2.40 14.80
C HIS A 125 -2.36 2.87 13.44
N ILE A 126 -1.04 2.96 13.31
CA ILE A 126 -0.36 3.38 12.10
C ILE A 126 0.50 2.25 11.57
N ASP A 127 0.50 2.11 10.25
CA ASP A 127 1.26 1.08 9.53
C ASP A 127 2.36 1.70 8.67
N PHE A 128 2.65 2.98 8.90
CA PHE A 128 3.56 3.81 8.11
C PHE A 128 4.68 4.37 8.98
N SER A 129 5.87 4.50 8.40
CA SER A 129 7.05 5.03 9.07
C SER A 129 7.28 6.51 8.82
N VAL A 130 6.56 7.14 7.89
CA VAL A 130 6.58 8.59 7.68
C VAL A 130 5.14 9.04 7.50
N LEU A 131 4.72 10.03 8.27
CA LEU A 131 3.36 10.56 8.23
C LEU A 131 3.27 11.95 8.86
N ARG A 132 2.28 12.72 8.43
CA ARG A 132 1.88 13.99 9.05
C ARG A 132 0.47 13.87 9.60
N VAL A 133 0.26 14.21 10.88
CA VAL A 133 -1.03 14.02 11.57
C VAL A 133 -1.48 15.24 12.35
N ALA A 134 -2.79 15.41 12.48
CA ALA A 134 -3.42 16.40 13.33
C ALA A 134 -4.73 15.85 13.91
N VAL A 135 -5.24 16.47 14.98
CA VAL A 135 -6.56 16.16 15.52
C VAL A 135 -7.51 17.29 15.25
N PHE A 136 -8.68 16.96 14.73
CA PHE A 136 -9.76 17.92 14.51
C PHE A 136 -11.02 17.53 15.25
N SER A 137 -11.87 18.53 15.52
CA SER A 137 -13.22 18.39 16.03
C SER A 137 -14.22 19.15 15.18
N ALA A 138 -15.46 18.65 15.13
CA ALA A 138 -16.54 19.32 14.43
C ALA A 138 -17.70 19.62 15.39
N LYS A 139 -18.39 20.73 15.14
CA LYS A 139 -19.62 21.09 15.87
C LYS A 139 -20.82 20.23 15.45
N THR A 140 -20.72 19.55 14.30
CA THR A 140 -21.71 18.63 13.76
C THR A 140 -21.68 17.27 14.48
N THR A 141 -22.74 16.47 14.30
CA THR A 141 -22.85 15.12 14.89
C THR A 141 -21.89 14.10 14.27
N SER A 142 -21.31 14.43 13.10
CA SER A 142 -20.32 13.60 12.42
C SER A 142 -19.13 14.43 11.92
N LEU A 143 -17.93 13.83 12.03
CA LEU A 143 -16.71 14.29 11.35
C LEU A 143 -16.64 13.72 9.94
N PRO A 144 -16.30 14.53 8.92
CA PRO A 144 -16.14 14.06 7.55
C PRO A 144 -14.99 13.07 7.43
N ALA A 145 -15.07 12.17 6.46
CA ALA A 145 -14.01 11.20 6.18
C ALA A 145 -12.76 11.84 5.54
N ARG A 146 -12.96 12.95 4.82
CA ARG A 146 -11.91 13.74 4.16
C ARG A 146 -12.17 15.23 4.32
N ILE A 147 -11.12 16.03 4.39
CA ILE A 147 -11.19 17.48 4.43
C ILE A 147 -10.20 18.05 3.43
N ALA A 148 -10.71 18.51 2.30
CA ALA A 148 -9.89 19.14 1.28
C ALA A 148 -9.51 20.55 1.67
N LEU A 149 -8.31 20.97 1.28
CA LEU A 149 -7.98 22.39 1.31
C LEU A 149 -8.91 23.17 0.36
N PRO A 150 -9.25 24.43 0.70
CA PRO A 150 -9.89 25.33 -0.25
C PRO A 150 -9.01 25.41 -1.50
N LYS A 151 -9.58 25.22 -2.70
CA LYS A 151 -8.86 25.47 -3.95
C LYS A 151 -8.47 26.94 -3.98
N ILE A 152 -7.22 27.25 -3.67
CA ILE A 152 -6.68 28.58 -3.86
C ILE A 152 -6.39 28.70 -5.35
N ASN A 153 -7.16 29.52 -6.06
CA ASN A 153 -6.82 29.90 -7.42
C ASN A 153 -5.53 30.74 -7.35
N THR A 154 -4.37 30.09 -7.46
CA THR A 154 -3.08 30.77 -7.58
C THR A 154 -2.21 29.98 -8.53
N GLU A 155 -1.98 30.58 -9.69
CA GLU A 155 -0.89 30.26 -10.58
C GLU A 155 0.44 30.29 -9.81
N THR A 156 1.29 29.31 -10.12
CA THR A 156 2.75 29.33 -9.94
C THR A 156 3.28 29.25 -8.49
N ILE A 157 3.46 28.03 -7.98
CA ILE A 157 4.62 27.68 -7.17
C ILE A 157 5.15 26.33 -7.67
N VAL A 158 6.35 26.37 -8.24
CA VAL A 158 7.08 25.21 -8.77
C VAL A 158 7.61 24.41 -7.59
N SER A 159 6.95 23.28 -7.32
CA SER A 159 7.50 22.17 -6.54
C SER A 159 8.12 21.20 -7.53
N SER A 160 9.42 20.96 -7.40
CA SER A 160 10.18 20.00 -8.22
C SER A 160 9.64 18.59 -7.99
N THR A 161 8.65 18.22 -8.78
CA THR A 161 8.12 16.87 -8.93
C THR A 161 8.29 16.47 -10.38
N GLY A 162 8.55 15.18 -10.63
CA GLY A 162 8.88 14.67 -11.97
C GLY A 162 7.95 15.21 -13.05
N ALA A 163 8.49 15.47 -14.23
CA ALA A 163 7.76 16.10 -15.32
C ALA A 163 6.41 15.41 -15.56
N GLU A 164 5.34 16.20 -15.48
CA GLU A 164 3.98 15.78 -15.75
C GLU A 164 3.79 15.73 -17.28
N ILE A 165 3.59 14.53 -17.81
CA ILE A 165 3.25 14.38 -19.22
C ILE A 165 1.74 14.44 -19.37
N SER A 166 1.27 15.30 -20.27
CA SER A 166 -0.13 15.36 -20.69
C SER A 166 -0.30 14.85 -22.11
N HIS A 167 -1.29 13.99 -22.32
CA HIS A 167 -1.66 13.45 -23.62
C HIS A 167 -3.12 13.78 -23.94
N THR A 168 -3.40 14.19 -25.17
CA THR A 168 -4.77 14.31 -25.67
C THR A 168 -5.25 12.96 -26.20
N VAL A 169 -6.41 12.52 -25.74
CA VAL A 169 -7.02 11.23 -26.09
C VAL A 169 -8.31 11.47 -26.87
N SER A 170 -8.44 10.80 -28.01
CA SER A 170 -9.66 10.86 -28.83
C SER A 170 -10.69 9.84 -28.35
N ALA A 171 -11.97 10.22 -28.34
CA ALA A 171 -13.06 9.32 -27.95
C ALA A 171 -13.37 8.22 -28.99
N THR A 172 -12.96 8.42 -30.25
CA THR A 172 -13.38 7.60 -31.40
C THR A 172 -12.23 6.83 -32.03
N SER A 173 -11.23 6.44 -31.24
CA SER A 173 -10.09 5.67 -31.75
C SER A 173 -10.51 4.25 -32.11
N LEU A 174 -10.04 3.75 -33.27
CA LEU A 174 -10.30 2.38 -33.72
C LEU A 174 -9.36 1.35 -33.08
N ASP A 175 -8.22 1.81 -32.56
CA ASP A 175 -7.17 0.98 -31.95
C ASP A 175 -6.95 1.37 -30.48
N SER A 176 -6.39 0.45 -29.69
CA SER A 176 -5.97 0.77 -28.32
C SER A 176 -4.79 1.73 -28.34
N GLU A 177 -4.90 2.82 -27.58
CA GLU A 177 -3.83 3.80 -27.43
C GLU A 177 -3.04 3.55 -26.13
N ILE A 178 -1.71 3.60 -26.22
CA ILE A 178 -0.80 3.35 -25.09
C ILE A 178 -0.05 4.63 -24.75
N PHE A 179 -0.17 5.07 -23.51
CA PHE A 179 0.46 6.29 -22.99
C PHE A 179 1.48 5.93 -21.92
N PHE A 180 2.74 6.31 -22.13
CA PHE A 180 3.85 5.97 -21.24
C PHE A 180 4.14 7.08 -20.25
N SER A 181 4.61 6.71 -19.06
CA SER A 181 5.35 7.61 -18.19
C SER A 181 6.66 8.07 -18.83
N ASP A 182 7.23 9.16 -18.30
CA ASP A 182 8.46 9.77 -18.82
C ASP A 182 9.66 8.81 -18.78
N ASP A 183 9.74 8.01 -17.72
CA ASP A 183 10.75 6.97 -17.54
C ASP A 183 10.47 5.68 -18.34
N ARG A 184 9.32 5.60 -19.02
CA ARG A 184 8.82 4.45 -19.79
C ARG A 184 8.71 3.14 -19.00
N LEU A 185 8.71 3.21 -17.66
CA LEU A 185 8.55 2.04 -16.81
C LEU A 185 7.08 1.72 -16.51
N PHE A 186 6.18 2.65 -16.82
CA PHE A 186 4.74 2.50 -16.62
C PHE A 186 3.96 3.01 -17.84
N SER A 187 2.80 2.42 -18.12
CA SER A 187 1.86 2.94 -19.11
C SER A 187 0.40 2.71 -18.74
N VAL A 188 -0.46 3.60 -19.22
CA VAL A 188 -1.92 3.42 -19.27
C VAL A 188 -2.32 3.13 -20.71
N THR A 189 -3.04 2.03 -20.93
CA THR A 189 -3.64 1.68 -22.23
C THR A 189 -5.13 1.93 -22.17
N ILE A 190 -5.63 2.69 -23.15
CA ILE A 190 -7.04 3.03 -23.31
C ILE A 190 -7.56 2.24 -24.51
N ALA A 191 -8.54 1.37 -24.27
CA ALA A 191 -9.17 0.60 -25.33
C ALA A 191 -10.08 1.50 -26.20
N PRO A 192 -10.38 1.09 -27.45
CA PRO A 192 -11.40 1.73 -28.27
C PRO A 192 -12.71 1.88 -27.49
N ASP A 193 -13.34 3.05 -27.64
CA ASP A 193 -14.62 3.42 -27.01
C ASP A 193 -14.63 3.38 -25.47
N ALA A 194 -13.47 3.29 -24.81
CA ALA A 194 -13.40 3.33 -23.34
C ALA A 194 -13.82 4.71 -22.80
N LEU A 195 -13.63 5.76 -23.60
CA LEU A 195 -14.05 7.14 -23.32
C LEU A 195 -15.22 7.53 -24.23
N LEU A 196 -16.20 8.23 -23.68
CA LEU A 196 -17.37 8.71 -24.42
C LEU A 196 -17.18 10.12 -25.01
N GLU A 197 -16.17 10.85 -24.54
CA GLU A 197 -15.81 12.18 -25.04
C GLU A 197 -14.28 12.39 -24.98
N PRO A 198 -13.73 13.32 -25.78
CA PRO A 198 -12.30 13.61 -25.76
C PRO A 198 -11.81 14.04 -24.37
N ALA A 199 -10.62 13.57 -24.00
CA ALA A 199 -10.06 13.80 -22.68
C ALA A 199 -8.56 14.06 -22.74
N THR A 200 -8.03 14.58 -21.63
CA THR A 200 -6.61 14.70 -21.37
C THR A 200 -6.24 13.66 -20.31
N LEU A 201 -5.26 12.83 -20.62
CA LEU A 201 -4.63 11.92 -19.66
C LEU A 201 -3.32 12.57 -19.18
N THR A 202 -3.12 12.65 -17.87
CA THR A 202 -1.82 12.96 -17.28
C THR A 202 -1.23 11.74 -16.60
N ILE A 203 0.10 11.59 -16.67
CA ILE A 203 0.85 10.57 -15.96
C ILE A 203 2.04 11.24 -15.28
N THR A 204 2.17 11.07 -13.97
CA THR A 204 3.18 11.74 -13.15
C THR A 204 3.84 10.74 -12.21
N ASN A 205 5.18 10.80 -12.11
CA ASN A 205 5.93 10.08 -11.09
C ASN A 205 5.92 10.91 -9.79
N LYS A 206 5.42 10.33 -8.69
CA LYS A 206 5.23 11.01 -7.42
C LYS A 206 6.17 10.48 -6.35
N GLU A 207 6.62 11.38 -5.48
CA GLU A 207 7.31 10.98 -4.26
C GLU A 207 6.37 10.22 -3.33
N ASN A 208 6.91 9.19 -2.69
CA ASN A 208 6.15 8.32 -1.82
C ASN A 208 6.07 8.90 -0.40
N ILE A 209 4.87 9.33 -0.02
CA ILE A 209 4.61 9.83 1.34
C ILE A 209 3.76 8.89 2.19
N TYR A 210 3.26 7.78 1.63
CA TYR A 210 2.38 6.86 2.35
C TYR A 210 3.09 5.60 2.81
N GLY A 211 4.22 5.23 2.21
CA GLY A 211 4.84 3.94 2.52
C GLY A 211 3.99 2.74 2.06
N PRO A 212 4.60 1.56 1.85
CA PRO A 212 3.85 0.34 1.63
C PRO A 212 3.37 -0.25 2.97
N PRO A 213 2.33 -1.12 3.00
CA PRO A 213 1.99 -1.88 4.20
C PRO A 213 3.20 -2.65 4.76
N ALA A 214 3.21 -2.91 6.08
CA ALA A 214 4.26 -3.59 6.86
C ALA A 214 4.90 -4.85 6.23
N TYR A 215 4.18 -5.56 5.35
CA TYR A 215 4.61 -6.81 4.71
C TYR A 215 4.77 -6.68 3.18
N ARG A 216 5.00 -5.45 2.69
CA ARG A 216 5.23 -5.19 1.28
C ARG A 216 6.36 -4.20 1.08
N VAL A 217 7.02 -4.29 -0.06
CA VAL A 217 8.09 -3.38 -0.45
C VAL A 217 7.74 -2.77 -1.80
N PHE A 218 7.92 -1.47 -1.98
CA PHE A 218 7.84 -0.88 -3.32
C PHE A 218 8.90 -1.48 -4.23
N SER A 219 8.50 -1.88 -5.42
CA SER A 219 9.37 -2.39 -6.48
C SER A 219 9.34 -1.50 -7.72
N SER A 220 8.61 -0.38 -7.63
CA SER A 220 8.58 0.71 -8.61
C SER A 220 8.46 2.06 -7.88
N PRO A 221 8.67 3.18 -8.57
CA PRO A 221 8.12 4.47 -8.17
C PRO A 221 6.59 4.41 -8.05
N ILE A 222 6.01 5.45 -7.43
CA ILE A 222 4.57 5.66 -7.46
C ILE A 222 4.23 6.46 -8.71
N TYR A 223 3.29 5.96 -9.48
CA TYR A 223 2.70 6.71 -10.59
C TYR A 223 1.31 7.19 -10.19
N GLU A 224 1.00 8.39 -10.59
CA GLU A 224 -0.35 8.94 -10.55
C GLU A 224 -0.79 9.14 -11.99
N PHE A 225 -1.97 8.64 -12.35
CA PHE A 225 -2.61 8.99 -13.61
C PHE A 225 -3.96 9.63 -13.35
N ASP A 226 -4.32 10.60 -14.18
CA ASP A 226 -5.58 11.35 -14.10
C ASP A 226 -6.13 11.57 -15.50
N ILE A 227 -7.37 11.17 -15.75
CA ILE A 227 -8.07 11.48 -16.99
C ILE A 227 -9.09 12.57 -16.68
N LYS A 228 -9.05 13.66 -17.45
CA LYS A 228 -9.98 14.79 -17.35
C LYS A 228 -10.61 15.06 -18.70
N THR A 229 -11.93 15.14 -18.75
CA THR A 229 -12.60 15.54 -19.99
C THR A 229 -12.40 17.02 -20.24
N GLN A 230 -12.48 17.43 -21.51
CA GLN A 230 -12.40 18.86 -21.85
C GLN A 230 -13.58 19.67 -21.27
N SER A 231 -14.72 19.01 -21.03
CA SER A 231 -15.90 19.63 -20.43
C SER A 231 -15.79 19.78 -18.90
N GLY A 232 -14.83 19.11 -18.25
CA GLY A 232 -14.68 19.06 -16.80
C GLY A 232 -15.72 18.17 -16.09
N SER A 233 -16.48 17.39 -16.86
CA SER A 233 -17.51 16.47 -16.35
C SER A 233 -16.90 15.22 -15.71
N HIS A 234 -17.67 14.53 -14.87
CA HIS A 234 -17.26 13.24 -14.32
C HIS A 234 -17.08 12.20 -15.42
N ILE A 235 -15.91 11.56 -15.46
CA ILE A 235 -15.62 10.49 -16.40
C ILE A 235 -16.33 9.22 -16.00
N ILE A 236 -17.04 8.64 -16.97
CA ILE A 236 -17.54 7.27 -16.91
C ILE A 236 -16.76 6.46 -17.93
N LEU A 237 -16.02 5.47 -17.44
CA LEU A 237 -15.30 4.53 -18.30
C LEU A 237 -16.25 3.44 -18.77
N SER A 238 -16.41 3.29 -20.08
CA SER A 238 -17.20 2.19 -20.67
C SER A 238 -16.46 0.85 -20.63
N ARG A 239 -15.13 0.89 -20.47
CA ARG A 239 -14.23 -0.27 -20.39
C ARG A 239 -13.10 0.02 -19.39
N PRO A 240 -12.55 -1.01 -18.74
CA PRO A 240 -11.39 -0.83 -17.88
C PRO A 240 -10.19 -0.30 -18.67
N LEU A 241 -9.41 0.57 -18.02
CA LEU A 241 -8.07 0.92 -18.48
C LEU A 241 -7.13 -0.24 -18.18
N MET A 242 -6.13 -0.44 -19.01
CA MET A 242 -5.08 -1.44 -18.78
C MET A 242 -3.80 -0.76 -18.31
N LEU A 243 -3.40 -1.06 -17.07
CA LEU A 243 -2.15 -0.58 -16.48
C LEU A 243 -1.04 -1.57 -16.79
N THR A 244 0.13 -1.09 -17.22
CA THR A 244 1.29 -1.96 -17.48
C THR A 244 2.55 -1.41 -16.84
N PHE A 245 3.28 -2.25 -16.10
CA PHE A 245 4.62 -1.97 -15.60
C PHE A 245 5.65 -2.81 -16.38
N TYR A 246 6.75 -2.19 -16.77
CA TYR A 246 7.82 -2.79 -17.58
C TYR A 246 9.12 -2.98 -16.79
N GLY A 247 10.05 -3.75 -17.36
CA GLY A 247 11.39 -3.90 -16.79
C GLY A 247 11.41 -4.63 -15.45
N ILE A 248 10.46 -5.53 -15.22
CA ILE A 248 10.24 -6.15 -13.91
C ILE A 248 11.45 -7.00 -13.50
N LYS A 249 12.16 -6.61 -12.43
CA LYS A 249 13.27 -7.41 -11.92
C LYS A 249 12.76 -8.79 -11.48
N LYS A 250 13.37 -9.87 -12.01
CA LYS A 250 13.08 -11.23 -11.57
C LYS A 250 13.51 -11.39 -10.11
N THR A 251 12.55 -11.61 -9.22
CA THR A 251 12.79 -11.92 -7.80
C THR A 251 11.97 -13.13 -7.41
N ALA A 252 12.33 -13.75 -6.28
CA ALA A 252 11.58 -14.86 -5.68
C ALA A 252 10.32 -14.39 -4.91
N THR A 253 9.91 -13.12 -5.06
CA THR A 253 8.80 -12.47 -4.38
C THR A 253 7.76 -12.09 -5.42
N GLN A 254 6.49 -12.42 -5.17
CA GLN A 254 5.42 -12.04 -6.08
C GLN A 254 5.32 -10.51 -6.11
N LYS A 255 5.20 -9.98 -7.32
CA LYS A 255 4.95 -8.57 -7.57
C LYS A 255 3.50 -8.37 -7.98
N ARG A 256 2.83 -7.41 -7.35
CA ARG A 256 1.44 -7.04 -7.69
C ARG A 256 1.35 -5.55 -7.91
N ILE A 257 0.54 -5.16 -8.89
CA ILE A 257 0.12 -3.77 -9.06
C ILE A 257 -0.91 -3.49 -7.96
N ASN A 258 -0.73 -2.38 -7.26
CA ASN A 258 -1.65 -1.93 -6.24
C ASN A 258 -2.02 -0.49 -6.52
N PHE A 259 -3.24 -0.12 -6.14
CA PHE A 259 -3.70 1.25 -6.15
C PHE A 259 -3.95 1.73 -4.72
N LEU A 260 -3.81 3.03 -4.48
CA LEU A 260 -4.15 3.62 -3.20
C LEU A 260 -5.65 3.91 -3.17
N ASN A 261 -6.41 3.17 -2.36
CA ASN A 261 -7.79 3.50 -2.09
C ASN A 261 -7.84 4.78 -1.25
N GLN A 262 -8.47 5.84 -1.77
CA GLN A 262 -8.56 7.13 -1.08
C GLN A 262 -9.72 7.21 -0.09
N THR A 263 -10.70 6.31 -0.20
CA THR A 263 -11.83 6.22 0.73
C THR A 263 -11.39 5.59 2.05
N THR A 264 -10.53 4.58 1.96
CA THR A 264 -9.85 3.96 3.10
C THR A 264 -8.36 3.96 2.77
N PRO A 265 -7.54 4.90 3.33
CA PRO A 265 -6.16 5.16 2.90
C PRO A 265 -5.25 3.95 3.08
N ALA A 266 -5.34 3.03 2.12
CA ALA A 266 -4.72 1.72 2.12
C ALA A 266 -4.42 1.31 0.69
N TRP A 267 -3.30 0.61 0.52
CA TRP A 267 -2.92 0.03 -0.77
C TRP A 267 -3.69 -1.26 -1.01
N GLU A 268 -4.45 -1.29 -2.08
CA GLU A 268 -5.27 -2.42 -2.49
C GLU A 268 -4.72 -3.08 -3.75
N PRO A 269 -4.68 -4.42 -3.80
CA PRO A 269 -4.15 -5.14 -4.97
C PRO A 269 -5.13 -5.09 -6.13
N LEU A 270 -4.58 -4.92 -7.34
CA LEU A 270 -5.30 -5.15 -8.59
C LEU A 270 -5.04 -6.58 -9.09
N PRO A 271 -5.99 -7.18 -9.83
CA PRO A 271 -5.78 -8.46 -10.49
C PRO A 271 -4.63 -8.34 -11.49
N THR A 272 -3.45 -8.78 -11.08
CA THR A 272 -2.20 -8.58 -11.83
C THR A 272 -1.82 -9.85 -12.57
N THR A 273 -1.67 -9.75 -13.89
CA THR A 273 -1.16 -10.82 -14.76
C THR A 273 0.30 -10.52 -15.11
N ARG A 274 1.15 -11.55 -15.15
CA ARG A 274 2.56 -11.44 -15.54
C ARG A 274 2.79 -11.97 -16.93
N ASP A 275 3.32 -11.14 -17.82
CA ASP A 275 3.87 -11.58 -19.09
C ASP A 275 5.38 -11.82 -18.95
N ILE A 276 5.76 -13.08 -19.07
CA ILE A 276 7.15 -13.53 -18.93
C ILE A 276 8.00 -13.09 -20.12
N SER A 277 7.40 -13.04 -21.32
CA SER A 277 8.10 -12.76 -22.58
C SER A 277 8.52 -11.30 -22.69
N THR A 278 7.62 -10.39 -22.33
CA THR A 278 7.87 -8.94 -22.31
C THR A 278 8.39 -8.45 -20.96
N ASN A 279 8.47 -9.35 -19.97
CA ASN A 279 8.87 -9.05 -18.60
C ASN A 279 8.07 -7.88 -18.01
N SER A 280 6.76 -7.95 -18.18
CA SER A 280 5.81 -6.92 -17.78
C SER A 280 4.75 -7.47 -16.83
N LEU A 281 4.12 -6.57 -16.08
CA LEU A 281 2.96 -6.87 -15.24
C LEU A 281 1.81 -5.98 -15.68
N THR A 282 0.63 -6.56 -15.85
CA THR A 282 -0.56 -5.86 -16.34
C THR A 282 -1.73 -6.02 -15.38
N ALA A 283 -2.55 -4.98 -15.22
CA ALA A 283 -3.79 -5.08 -14.46
C ALA A 283 -4.89 -4.14 -15.01
N PRO A 284 -6.15 -4.60 -15.11
CA PRO A 284 -7.27 -3.72 -15.42
C PRO A 284 -7.66 -2.85 -14.23
N ILE A 285 -8.12 -1.62 -14.51
CA ILE A 285 -8.70 -0.71 -13.51
C ILE A 285 -9.89 0.04 -14.10
N ASN A 286 -10.98 0.18 -13.32
CA ASN A 286 -12.18 0.92 -13.71
C ASN A 286 -12.22 2.34 -13.14
N LEU A 287 -11.06 2.89 -12.76
CA LEU A 287 -10.94 4.22 -12.19
C LEU A 287 -10.33 5.16 -13.24
N PRO A 288 -10.92 6.35 -13.48
CA PRO A 288 -10.35 7.35 -14.38
C PRO A 288 -9.13 8.07 -13.79
N TYR A 289 -8.86 7.83 -12.51
CA TYR A 289 -7.71 8.37 -11.79
C TYR A 289 -7.27 7.37 -10.71
N ALA A 290 -5.97 7.17 -10.55
CA ALA A 290 -5.42 6.44 -9.41
C ALA A 290 -3.94 6.76 -9.16
N LYS A 291 -3.54 6.65 -7.90
CA LYS A 291 -2.13 6.44 -7.52
C LYS A 291 -1.88 4.95 -7.47
N ILE A 292 -0.81 4.52 -8.14
CA ILE A 292 -0.49 3.11 -8.32
C ILE A 292 0.99 2.87 -8.10
N ALA A 293 1.33 1.66 -7.67
CA ALA A 293 2.70 1.22 -7.62
C ALA A 293 2.78 -0.30 -7.66
N LEU A 294 3.99 -0.79 -7.93
CA LEU A 294 4.31 -2.19 -7.86
C LEU A 294 4.84 -2.56 -6.47
N PHE A 295 4.26 -3.60 -5.89
CA PHE A 295 4.61 -4.06 -4.56
C PHE A 295 5.16 -5.47 -4.67
N GLU A 296 6.30 -5.72 -4.05
CA GLU A 296 6.74 -7.06 -3.70
C GLU A 296 6.01 -7.49 -2.42
N SER A 297 5.24 -8.57 -2.49
CA SER A 297 4.65 -9.19 -1.32
C SER A 297 5.72 -10.00 -0.58
N THR A 298 5.94 -9.70 0.69
CA THR A 298 6.77 -10.55 1.57
C THR A 298 5.94 -11.60 2.29
N VAL A 299 4.60 -11.48 2.32
CA VAL A 299 3.72 -12.41 3.04
C VAL A 299 2.36 -12.53 2.33
N LEU A 300 1.97 -13.79 2.06
CA LEU A 300 0.69 -14.26 1.49
C LEU A 300 0.43 -13.87 0.02
N HIS A 301 0.64 -14.83 -0.87
CA HIS A 301 0.25 -14.84 -2.28
C HIS A 301 -1.08 -15.59 -2.41
N GLU A 302 -2.13 -14.89 -2.82
CA GLU A 302 -3.45 -15.47 -3.07
C GLU A 302 -3.59 -16.00 -4.49
N GLY A 303 -4.27 -17.14 -4.64
CA GLY A 303 -4.61 -17.69 -5.94
C GLY A 303 -5.32 -19.02 -5.82
N GLN A 304 -5.37 -19.78 -6.90
CA GLN A 304 -5.95 -21.12 -6.89
C GLN A 304 -4.86 -22.19 -6.78
N ALA A 305 -5.17 -23.25 -6.04
CA ALA A 305 -4.38 -24.47 -6.02
C ALA A 305 -5.13 -25.62 -6.67
N SER A 306 -4.41 -26.45 -7.40
CA SER A 306 -4.88 -27.78 -7.78
C SER A 306 -3.92 -28.86 -7.27
N TRP A 307 -4.06 -30.09 -7.75
CA TRP A 307 -3.20 -31.18 -7.31
C TRP A 307 -2.79 -32.12 -8.43
N PHE A 308 -1.66 -32.80 -8.20
CA PHE A 308 -1.11 -33.83 -9.07
C PHE A 308 -0.73 -35.09 -8.28
N SER A 309 -0.58 -36.21 -8.97
CA SER A 309 -0.32 -37.51 -8.33
C SER A 309 1.01 -37.52 -7.57
N ASP A 310 1.00 -38.04 -6.33
CA ASP A 310 2.20 -38.24 -5.51
C ASP A 310 3.28 -39.06 -6.25
N ALA A 311 2.87 -39.96 -7.16
CA ALA A 311 3.78 -40.78 -7.96
C ALA A 311 4.73 -39.96 -8.88
N LEU A 312 4.35 -38.72 -9.19
CA LEU A 312 5.15 -37.81 -10.03
C LEU A 312 6.29 -37.14 -9.24
N THR A 313 6.31 -37.22 -7.90
CA THR A 313 7.46 -36.82 -7.09
C THR A 313 7.87 -37.92 -6.12
N LYS A 314 8.99 -38.56 -6.41
CA LYS A 314 9.66 -39.49 -5.46
C LYS A 314 10.40 -38.75 -4.34
N LYS A 315 10.48 -37.42 -4.41
CA LYS A 315 11.37 -36.59 -3.59
C LYS A 315 10.68 -35.91 -2.41
N ALA A 316 9.36 -35.70 -2.45
CA ALA A 316 8.62 -35.08 -1.35
C ALA A 316 7.16 -35.54 -1.31
N ARG A 317 6.73 -36.11 -0.18
CA ARG A 317 5.31 -36.42 0.09
C ARG A 317 4.45 -35.15 0.12
N TYR A 318 5.00 -34.08 0.69
CA TYR A 318 4.42 -32.73 0.70
C TYR A 318 5.20 -31.84 -0.27
N GLY A 319 4.97 -32.08 -1.57
CA GLY A 319 5.61 -31.35 -2.65
C GLY A 319 4.65 -30.36 -3.30
N ALA A 320 5.21 -29.41 -4.04
CA ALA A 320 4.45 -28.50 -4.88
C ALA A 320 5.17 -28.23 -6.21
N ALA A 321 4.39 -27.92 -7.24
CA ALA A 321 4.85 -27.27 -8.45
C ALA A 321 4.45 -25.79 -8.40
N SER A 322 5.41 -24.88 -8.62
CA SER A 322 5.12 -23.45 -8.75
C SER A 322 5.99 -22.82 -9.84
N ASN A 323 5.41 -21.90 -10.63
CA ASN A 323 6.15 -21.02 -11.53
C ASN A 323 6.62 -19.73 -10.84
N ASP A 324 6.00 -19.37 -9.71
CA ASP A 324 6.26 -18.13 -8.99
C ASP A 324 7.31 -18.31 -7.88
N TYR A 325 7.51 -19.55 -7.40
CA TYR A 325 8.49 -19.87 -6.36
C TYR A 325 9.61 -20.76 -6.90
N PRO A 326 10.90 -20.44 -6.63
CA PRO A 326 12.02 -21.28 -7.03
C PRO A 326 11.96 -22.70 -6.43
N MET A 327 12.53 -23.68 -7.13
CA MET A 327 12.72 -25.03 -6.57
C MET A 327 13.47 -24.99 -5.23
N GLY A 328 13.05 -25.84 -4.30
CA GLY A 328 13.57 -25.91 -2.93
C GLY A 328 12.91 -24.94 -1.94
N THR A 329 12.09 -23.99 -2.41
CA THR A 329 11.37 -23.06 -1.53
C THR A 329 10.41 -23.81 -0.62
N LYS A 330 10.43 -23.50 0.68
CA LYS A 330 9.45 -24.00 1.65
C LYS A 330 8.31 -23.01 1.78
N LEU A 331 7.08 -23.50 1.69
CA LEU A 331 5.87 -22.70 1.66
C LEU A 331 4.87 -23.22 2.69
N ILE A 332 4.04 -22.31 3.21
CA ILE A 332 2.83 -22.63 3.95
C ILE A 332 1.66 -22.31 3.03
N VAL A 333 0.83 -23.30 2.72
CA VAL A 333 -0.34 -23.15 1.86
C VAL A 333 -1.58 -23.25 2.73
N THR A 334 -2.44 -22.24 2.71
CA THR A 334 -3.66 -22.17 3.52
C THR A 334 -4.89 -22.12 2.62
N ASN A 335 -5.87 -22.98 2.86
CA ASN A 335 -7.18 -22.91 2.22
C ASN A 335 -8.00 -21.77 2.84
N THR A 336 -8.42 -20.83 2.01
CA THR A 336 -9.16 -19.62 2.43
C THR A 336 -10.59 -19.92 2.90
N GLU A 337 -11.18 -21.03 2.47
CA GLU A 337 -12.57 -21.38 2.83
C GLU A 337 -12.68 -21.98 4.23
N ASN A 338 -11.65 -22.70 4.68
CA ASN A 338 -11.68 -23.47 5.93
C ASN A 338 -10.49 -23.24 6.87
N ASN A 339 -9.57 -22.35 6.50
CA ASN A 339 -8.36 -21.97 7.23
C ASN A 339 -7.39 -23.12 7.55
N LYS A 340 -7.55 -24.30 6.94
CA LYS A 340 -6.57 -25.39 7.06
C LYS A 340 -5.32 -25.04 6.27
N ASN A 341 -4.16 -25.45 6.77
CA ASN A 341 -2.89 -25.23 6.09
C ASN A 341 -2.03 -26.50 6.00
N VAL A 342 -1.04 -26.46 5.11
CA VAL A 342 -0.04 -27.50 4.91
C VAL A 342 1.28 -26.90 4.49
N ASP A 343 2.37 -27.41 5.07
CA ASP A 343 3.72 -27.04 4.67
C ASP A 343 4.16 -27.88 3.47
N VAL A 344 4.71 -27.24 2.45
CA VAL A 344 5.19 -27.91 1.23
C VAL A 344 6.56 -27.39 0.80
N THR A 345 7.27 -28.21 0.02
CA THR A 345 8.49 -27.80 -0.67
C THR A 345 8.25 -27.76 -2.17
N VAL A 346 8.69 -26.70 -2.85
CA VAL A 346 8.64 -26.60 -4.31
C VAL A 346 9.63 -27.58 -4.91
N VAL A 347 9.15 -28.54 -5.69
CA VAL A 347 9.97 -29.61 -6.30
C VAL A 347 9.86 -29.64 -7.83
N SER A 348 8.95 -28.85 -8.41
CA SER A 348 8.71 -28.76 -9.85
C SER A 348 8.25 -27.35 -10.25
N THR A 349 8.29 -27.05 -11.54
CA THR A 349 7.63 -25.89 -12.16
C THR A 349 6.23 -26.25 -12.65
N GLY A 350 5.37 -25.26 -12.88
CA GLY A 350 3.93 -25.38 -13.15
C GLY A 350 3.08 -24.81 -12.01
N PRO A 351 1.75 -24.72 -12.11
CA PRO A 351 0.92 -24.98 -13.29
C PRO A 351 1.06 -23.88 -14.36
N PHE A 352 0.86 -24.25 -15.63
CA PHE A 352 0.88 -23.34 -16.78
C PHE A 352 -0.52 -22.87 -17.18
N VAL A 353 -1.42 -22.76 -16.21
CA VAL A 353 -2.79 -22.31 -16.40
C VAL A 353 -3.01 -21.06 -15.58
N GLU A 354 -3.57 -20.04 -16.21
CA GLU A 354 -3.82 -18.74 -15.60
C GLU A 354 -4.71 -18.87 -14.34
N GLY A 355 -4.41 -18.08 -13.31
CA GLY A 355 -5.13 -18.08 -12.03
C GLY A 355 -4.74 -19.20 -11.05
N ARG A 356 -4.14 -20.31 -11.52
CA ARG A 356 -3.54 -21.33 -10.64
C ARG A 356 -2.09 -20.98 -10.33
N ILE A 357 -1.77 -20.84 -9.06
CA ILE A 357 -0.45 -20.36 -8.61
C ILE A 357 0.43 -21.50 -8.06
N ILE A 358 -0.19 -22.64 -7.72
CA ILE A 358 0.51 -23.80 -7.19
C ILE A 358 -0.28 -25.09 -7.48
N ASP A 359 0.43 -26.15 -7.86
CA ASP A 359 -0.14 -27.50 -7.87
C ASP A 359 0.51 -28.30 -6.74
N LEU A 360 -0.31 -28.86 -5.86
CA LEU A 360 0.15 -29.61 -4.70
C LEU A 360 0.23 -31.10 -5.03
N THR A 361 1.09 -31.84 -4.33
CA THR A 361 0.94 -33.31 -4.30
C THR A 361 -0.45 -33.66 -3.76
N LYS A 362 -1.07 -34.73 -4.25
CA LYS A 362 -2.38 -35.22 -3.76
C LYS A 362 -2.40 -35.38 -2.24
N SER A 363 -1.29 -35.85 -1.65
CA SER A 363 -1.11 -35.94 -0.20
C SER A 363 -1.17 -34.56 0.50
N ALA A 364 -0.56 -33.52 -0.07
CA ALA A 364 -0.61 -32.17 0.48
C ALA A 364 -1.99 -31.53 0.32
N PHE A 365 -2.58 -31.63 -0.87
CA PHE A 365 -3.93 -31.12 -1.14
C PHE A 365 -4.97 -31.74 -0.21
N SER A 366 -4.85 -33.04 0.08
CA SER A 366 -5.77 -33.76 0.99
C SER A 366 -5.77 -33.22 2.42
N LYS A 367 -4.76 -32.44 2.82
CA LYS A 367 -4.76 -31.74 4.12
C LYS A 367 -5.63 -30.48 4.11
N LEU A 368 -5.80 -29.89 2.93
CA LEU A 368 -6.53 -28.64 2.71
C LEU A 368 -8.00 -28.88 2.33
N ALA A 369 -8.26 -29.88 1.48
CA ALA A 369 -9.60 -30.20 0.97
C ALA A 369 -9.66 -31.65 0.45
N ASN A 370 -10.88 -32.13 0.18
CA ASN A 370 -11.06 -33.40 -0.55
C ASN A 370 -10.53 -33.24 -2.00
N PRO A 371 -9.62 -34.10 -2.49
CA PRO A 371 -9.11 -34.03 -3.86
C PRO A 371 -10.20 -34.03 -4.95
N GLY A 372 -11.39 -34.57 -4.67
CA GLY A 372 -12.53 -34.54 -5.58
C GLY A 372 -13.07 -33.14 -5.90
N VAL A 373 -12.73 -32.12 -5.12
CA VAL A 373 -13.07 -30.71 -5.41
C VAL A 373 -12.22 -30.17 -6.58
N GLY A 374 -11.05 -30.75 -6.81
CA GLY A 374 -10.15 -30.40 -7.91
C GLY A 374 -9.35 -29.11 -7.68
N ILE A 375 -10.03 -27.98 -7.45
CA ILE A 375 -9.42 -26.65 -7.33
C ILE A 375 -9.94 -25.96 -6.06
N ILE A 376 -9.05 -25.29 -5.31
CA ILE A 376 -9.41 -24.51 -4.12
C ILE A 376 -8.75 -23.14 -4.12
N SER A 377 -9.40 -22.16 -3.49
CA SER A 377 -8.84 -20.83 -3.23
C SER A 377 -7.91 -20.87 -2.02
N ILE A 378 -6.68 -20.40 -2.20
CA ILE A 378 -5.62 -20.50 -1.20
C ILE A 378 -4.84 -19.20 -1.02
N THR A 379 -4.14 -19.11 0.09
CA THR A 379 -3.03 -18.19 0.31
C THR A 379 -1.73 -18.98 0.49
N VAL A 380 -0.61 -18.45 -0.02
CA VAL A 380 0.72 -19.06 0.08
C VAL A 380 1.70 -18.09 0.72
N SER A 381 2.34 -18.46 1.83
CA SER A 381 3.45 -17.70 2.41
C SER A 381 4.75 -18.51 2.39
N LYS A 382 5.90 -17.83 2.42
CA LYS A 382 7.17 -18.53 2.64
C LYS A 382 7.26 -18.96 4.09
N LYS A 383 7.76 -20.17 4.30
CA LYS A 383 8.12 -20.66 5.63
C LYS A 383 9.55 -20.19 5.93
N GLU A 384 9.69 -19.32 6.92
CA GLU A 384 11.00 -18.79 7.38
C GLU A 384 11.96 -19.89 7.86
#